data_AF-A0A8X6JCX5-F1
#
_entry.id   AF-A0A8X6JCX5-F1
#
_cell.length_a   1.000
_cell.length_b   1.000
_cell.length_c   1.000
_cell.angle_alpha   90.00
_cell.angle_beta   90.00
_cell.angle_gamma   90.00
#
_symmetry.space_group_name_H-M   'P 1'
#
loop_
_entity.id
_entity.type
_entity.pdbx_description
1 polymer ?
#
loop_
_entity_poly.entity_id
_entity_poly.type
_entity_poly.pdbx_seq_one_letter_code
_entity_poly.pdbx_strand_id
1 'polypeptide(L)'
;MPNLDKIDKTNINKRYRYVQRLRQILKERFRTEYLGFLRSSIPKRLDQIKVGDIVLIGREDKKILYWPLAKVIELFPGRDGRTRLVKLKTGKGTLLKPVQRLYPLEVTESTKAMDISLDLK
;
A
#
# COMPACT_ATOMS: atom_id res chain seq x y z
N MET A 1 -55.68 30.56 -7.79
CA MET A 1 -54.38 29.87 -7.98
C MET A 1 -53.88 29.42 -6.62
N PRO A 2 -53.94 28.12 -6.26
CA PRO A 2 -53.41 27.65 -4.99
C PRO A 2 -51.86 27.72 -5.02
N ASN A 3 -51.26 28.21 -3.94
CA ASN A 3 -49.83 28.43 -3.79
C ASN A 3 -49.01 27.12 -3.93
N LEU A 4 -48.23 26.97 -5.01
CA LEU A 4 -47.30 25.86 -5.22
C LEU A 4 -46.04 25.92 -4.32
N ASP A 5 -45.73 27.06 -3.69
CA ASP A 5 -44.48 27.27 -2.94
C ASP A 5 -44.43 26.58 -1.57
N LYS A 6 -45.55 25.99 -1.15
CA LYS A 6 -45.66 25.11 0.02
C LYS A 6 -45.56 23.63 -0.33
N ILE A 7 -45.13 23.27 -1.54
CA ILE A 7 -44.65 21.92 -1.83
C ILE A 7 -43.38 21.69 -1.00
N ASP A 8 -43.65 21.28 0.23
CA ASP A 8 -42.92 20.30 1.02
C ASP A 8 -41.47 20.62 1.39
N LYS A 9 -41.18 21.89 1.76
CA LYS A 9 -39.95 22.26 2.50
C LYS A 9 -39.67 21.31 3.68
N THR A 10 -40.71 20.87 4.38
CA THR A 10 -40.62 19.90 5.48
C THR A 10 -40.26 18.50 5.00
N ASN A 11 -40.80 18.03 3.88
CA ASN A 11 -40.56 16.70 3.31
C ASN A 11 -39.19 16.61 2.62
N ILE A 12 -38.76 17.68 1.94
CA ILE A 12 -37.40 17.85 1.40
C ILE A 12 -36.38 17.84 2.54
N ASN A 13 -36.64 18.58 3.63
CA ASN A 13 -35.78 18.57 4.81
C ASN A 13 -35.74 17.19 5.50
N LYS A 14 -36.86 16.46 5.56
CA LYS A 14 -36.88 15.08 6.08
C LYS A 14 -36.01 14.15 5.23
N ARG A 15 -36.18 14.16 3.91
CA ARG A 15 -35.37 13.35 2.99
C ARG A 15 -33.88 13.71 3.06
N TYR A 16 -33.56 15.00 3.12
CA TYR A 16 -32.18 15.47 3.29
C TYR A 16 -31.56 14.93 4.59
N ARG A 17 -32.25 15.09 5.73
CA ARG A 17 -31.80 14.55 7.03
C ARG A 17 -31.61 13.03 7.00
N TYR A 18 -32.52 12.32 6.33
CA TYR A 18 -32.42 10.86 6.16
C TYR A 18 -31.17 10.46 5.37
N VAL A 19 -30.90 11.11 4.23
CA VAL A 19 -29.69 10.86 3.42
C VAL A 19 -28.42 11.19 4.20
N GLN A 20 -28.39 12.28 4.96
CA GLN A 20 -27.23 12.61 5.82
C GLN A 20 -27.00 11.53 6.88
N ARG A 21 -28.07 11.03 7.51
CA ARG A 21 -27.98 9.92 8.47
C ARG A 21 -27.43 8.66 7.81
N LEU A 22 -27.92 8.29 6.63
CA LEU A 22 -27.40 7.14 5.88
C LEU A 22 -25.91 7.30 5.53
N ARG A 23 -25.47 8.49 5.11
CA ARG A 23 -24.06 8.77 4.85
C ARG A 23 -23.20 8.61 6.10
N GLN A 24 -23.68 9.08 7.25
CA GLN A 24 -22.98 8.91 8.51
C GLN A 24 -22.88 7.43 8.89
N ILE A 25 -23.97 6.68 8.82
CA ILE A 25 -23.99 5.23 9.10
C ILE A 25 -23.03 4.50 8.17
N LEU A 26 -23.06 4.80 6.87
CA LEU A 26 -22.15 4.19 5.89
C LEU A 26 -20.69 4.51 6.21
N LYS A 27 -20.38 5.77 6.55
CA LYS A 27 -19.03 6.19 6.92
C LYS A 27 -18.54 5.48 8.19
N GLU A 28 -19.41 5.34 9.19
CA GLU A 28 -19.09 4.64 10.43
C GLU A 28 -18.84 3.15 10.18
N ARG A 29 -19.78 2.47 9.50
CA ARG A 29 -19.64 1.04 9.14
C ARG A 29 -18.42 0.78 8.26
N PHE A 30 -18.19 1.60 7.25
CA PHE A 30 -17.01 1.48 6.41
C PHE A 30 -15.73 1.62 7.26
N ARG A 31 -15.68 2.58 8.18
CA ARG A 31 -14.51 2.73 9.05
C ARG A 31 -14.33 1.55 10.00
N THR A 32 -15.40 1.01 10.59
CA THR A 32 -15.29 -0.06 11.59
C THR A 32 -15.10 -1.44 10.97
N GLU A 33 -15.92 -1.76 9.96
CA GLU A 33 -15.96 -3.08 9.34
C GLU A 33 -14.83 -3.22 8.31
N TYR A 34 -14.74 -2.29 7.36
CA TYR A 34 -13.78 -2.41 6.26
C TYR A 34 -12.33 -2.20 6.73
N LEU A 35 -12.03 -1.23 7.59
CA LEU A 35 -10.64 -1.07 8.08
C LEU A 35 -10.22 -2.22 9.00
N GLY A 36 -11.14 -2.76 9.81
CA GLY A 36 -10.89 -3.93 10.64
C GLY A 36 -10.59 -5.17 9.79
N PHE A 37 -11.40 -5.38 8.75
CA PHE A 37 -11.17 -6.42 7.76
C PHE A 37 -9.84 -6.22 7.02
N LEU A 38 -9.57 -5.01 6.52
CA LEU A 38 -8.36 -4.69 5.77
C LEU A 38 -7.09 -4.94 6.59
N ARG A 39 -7.07 -4.55 7.87
CA ARG A 39 -5.93 -4.82 8.77
C ARG A 39 -5.66 -6.32 8.94
N SER A 40 -6.72 -7.13 8.97
CA SER A 40 -6.63 -8.58 9.15
C SER A 40 -6.29 -9.30 7.85
N SER A 41 -6.74 -8.74 6.71
CA SER A 41 -6.57 -9.32 5.38
C SER A 41 -5.21 -9.01 4.76
N ILE A 42 -4.55 -7.91 5.13
CA ILE A 42 -3.20 -7.60 4.63
C ILE A 42 -2.22 -8.61 5.26
N PRO A 43 -1.63 -9.54 4.48
CA PRO A 43 -0.64 -10.46 5.00
C PRO A 43 0.56 -9.67 5.51
N LYS A 44 1.23 -10.17 6.56
CA LYS A 44 2.47 -9.60 7.07
C LYS A 44 3.60 -9.81 6.03
N ARG A 45 3.58 -9.05 4.94
CA ARG A 45 4.52 -9.15 3.80
C ARG A 45 5.97 -8.82 4.18
N LEU A 46 6.20 -8.30 5.39
CA LEU A 46 7.52 -7.87 5.85
C LEU A 46 8.49 -9.03 6.14
N ASP A 47 7.98 -10.27 6.30
CA ASP A 47 8.82 -11.41 6.67
C ASP A 47 9.52 -12.09 5.47
N GLN A 48 9.32 -11.61 4.24
CA GLN A 48 9.81 -12.27 3.01
C GLN A 48 10.73 -11.42 2.13
N ILE A 49 11.38 -10.38 2.66
CA ILE A 49 12.39 -9.63 1.88
C ILE A 49 13.64 -10.50 1.71
N LYS A 50 14.07 -10.70 0.47
CA LYS A 50 15.27 -11.46 0.10
C LYS A 50 16.37 -10.53 -0.41
N VAL A 51 17.60 -11.04 -0.35
CA VAL A 51 18.72 -10.39 -1.03
C VAL A 51 18.48 -10.42 -2.54
N GLY A 52 18.64 -9.27 -3.20
CA GLY A 52 18.34 -9.12 -4.62
C GLY A 52 17.04 -8.39 -4.92
N ASP A 53 16.09 -8.36 -3.97
CA ASP A 53 14.79 -7.75 -4.19
C ASP A 53 14.88 -6.24 -4.43
N ILE A 54 13.97 -5.73 -5.24
CA ILE A 54 13.79 -4.29 -5.47
C ILE A 54 12.69 -3.78 -4.54
N VAL A 55 13.03 -2.77 -3.74
CA VAL A 55 12.15 -2.20 -2.73
C VAL A 55 12.08 -0.67 -2.85
N LEU A 56 10.92 -0.10 -2.53
CA LEU A 56 10.78 1.34 -2.30
C LEU A 56 11.12 1.68 -0.85
N ILE A 57 11.84 2.78 -0.66
CA ILE A 57 12.21 3.27 0.67
C ILE A 57 11.23 4.36 1.10
N GLY A 58 10.46 4.07 2.15
CA GLY A 58 9.55 5.01 2.78
C GLY A 58 10.28 6.26 3.30
N ARG A 59 9.83 7.42 2.83
CA ARG A 59 10.33 8.75 3.22
C ARG A 59 9.16 9.63 3.64
N GLU A 60 9.25 10.19 4.85
CA GLU A 60 8.19 11.05 5.40
C GLU A 60 8.20 12.45 4.76
N ASP A 61 9.36 12.89 4.26
CA ASP A 61 9.56 14.17 3.58
C ASP A 61 9.04 14.20 2.14
N LYS A 62 8.63 13.06 1.59
CA LYS A 62 8.25 12.93 0.18
C LYS A 62 6.94 12.20 0.00
N LYS A 63 6.18 12.62 -1.01
CA LYS A 63 5.03 11.85 -1.51
C LYS A 63 5.50 10.46 -1.94
N ILE A 64 4.62 9.47 -1.82
CA ILE A 64 4.88 8.05 -2.14
C ILE A 64 5.46 7.88 -3.54
N LEU A 65 4.97 8.66 -4.52
CA LEU A 65 5.45 8.63 -5.90
C LEU A 65 6.95 8.95 -6.05
N TYR A 66 7.52 9.69 -5.10
CA TYR A 66 8.93 10.11 -5.11
C TYR A 66 9.79 9.34 -4.11
N TRP A 67 9.28 8.23 -3.57
CA TRP A 67 10.09 7.35 -2.73
C TRP A 67 11.21 6.72 -3.57
N PRO A 68 12.47 6.77 -3.09
CA PRO A 68 13.57 6.24 -3.86
C PRO A 68 13.50 4.71 -3.93
N LEU A 69 13.86 4.20 -5.10
CA LEU A 69 14.01 2.78 -5.37
C LEU A 69 15.39 2.30 -4.90
N ALA A 70 15.44 1.10 -4.34
CA ALA A 70 16.71 0.48 -3.96
C ALA A 70 16.68 -1.05 -4.11
N LYS A 71 17.87 -1.63 -4.30
CA LYS A 71 18.08 -3.07 -4.30
C LYS A 71 18.59 -3.54 -2.95
N VAL A 72 18.05 -4.64 -2.44
CA VAL A 72 18.53 -5.29 -1.21
C VAL A 72 19.89 -5.95 -1.47
N ILE A 73 20.91 -5.54 -0.72
CA ILE A 73 22.25 -6.12 -0.77
C ILE A 73 22.43 -7.17 0.34
N GLU A 74 21.97 -6.85 1.55
CA GLU A 74 22.31 -7.64 2.74
C GLU A 74 21.19 -7.49 3.79
N LEU A 75 20.92 -8.58 4.51
CA LEU A 75 19.91 -8.65 5.56
C LEU A 75 20.60 -8.90 6.89
N PHE A 76 20.21 -8.14 7.93
CA PHE A 76 20.72 -8.33 9.29
C PHE A 76 19.61 -8.92 10.18
N PRO A 77 19.64 -10.25 10.41
CA PRO A 77 18.72 -10.91 11.33
C PRO A 77 19.09 -10.61 12.79
N GLY A 78 18.08 -10.48 13.64
CA GLY A 78 18.25 -10.43 15.09
C GLY A 78 18.43 -11.81 15.71
N ARG A 79 18.49 -11.86 17.05
CA ARG A 79 18.64 -13.10 17.83
C ARG A 79 17.50 -14.11 17.65
N ASP A 80 16.33 -13.63 17.26
CA ASP A 80 15.13 -14.41 16.95
C ASP A 80 15.03 -14.84 15.47
N GLY A 81 16.09 -14.62 14.69
CA GLY A 81 16.12 -14.94 13.26
C GLY A 81 15.34 -13.97 12.36
N ARG A 82 14.65 -12.97 12.92
CA ARG A 82 13.88 -12.00 12.14
C ARG A 82 14.75 -10.84 11.67
N THR A 83 14.71 -10.55 10.37
CA THR A 83 15.38 -9.40 9.78
C THR A 83 14.75 -8.09 10.26
N ARG A 84 15.55 -7.24 10.90
CA ARG A 84 15.11 -5.90 11.33
C ARG A 84 15.75 -4.80 10.51
N LEU A 85 17.00 -4.99 10.12
CA LEU A 85 17.79 -4.00 9.38
C LEU A 85 18.24 -4.57 8.04
N VAL A 86 18.22 -3.73 7.02
CA VAL A 86 18.57 -4.12 5.65
C VAL A 86 19.53 -3.10 5.07
N LYS A 87 20.57 -3.60 4.39
CA LYS A 87 21.48 -2.79 3.57
C LYS A 87 20.95 -2.71 2.15
N LEU A 88 20.82 -1.49 1.68
CA LEU A 88 20.19 -1.17 0.41
C LEU A 88 21.15 -0.42 -0.49
N LYS A 89 21.14 -0.75 -1.78
CA LYS A 89 21.84 0.00 -2.83
C LYS A 89 20.85 0.94 -3.51
N THR A 90 21.09 2.23 -3.40
CA THR A 90 20.43 3.25 -4.22
C THR A 90 21.43 3.77 -5.25
N GLY A 91 20.98 4.44 -6.31
CA GLY A 91 21.88 5.07 -7.28
C GLY A 91 22.87 6.08 -6.69
N LYS A 92 22.58 6.62 -5.49
CA LYS A 92 23.45 7.56 -4.76
C LYS A 92 24.44 6.90 -3.80
N GLY A 93 24.34 5.59 -3.57
CA GLY A 93 25.17 4.87 -2.60
C GLY A 93 24.39 3.85 -1.77
N THR A 94 25.01 3.38 -0.69
CA THR A 94 24.43 2.38 0.20
C THR A 94 23.83 3.01 1.44
N LEU A 95 22.70 2.48 1.91
CA LEU A 95 22.01 2.96 3.09
C LEU A 95 21.44 1.81 3.92
N LEU A 96 21.37 2.02 5.23
CA LEU A 96 20.74 1.08 6.16
C LEU A 96 19.34 1.57 6.52
N LYS A 97 18.35 0.71 6.38
CA LYS A 97 16.96 1.01 6.76
C LYS A 97 16.30 -0.16 7.47
N PRO A 98 15.39 0.13 8.41
CA PRO A 98 14.58 -0.90 9.02
C PRO A 98 13.60 -1.47 8.01
N VAL A 99 13.31 -2.77 8.10
CA VAL A 99 12.38 -3.49 7.22
C VAL A 99 11.01 -2.83 7.16
N GLN A 100 10.53 -2.25 8.26
CA GLN A 100 9.23 -1.59 8.34
C GLN A 100 9.08 -0.36 7.40
N ARG A 101 10.20 0.25 6.98
CA ARG A 101 10.20 1.37 6.02
C ARG A 101 10.46 0.92 4.59
N LEU A 102 10.43 -0.38 4.32
CA LEU A 102 10.64 -0.95 3.00
C LEU A 102 9.36 -1.53 2.46
N TYR A 103 9.11 -1.23 1.19
CA TYR A 103 7.92 -1.68 0.47
C TYR A 103 8.40 -2.48 -0.75
N PRO A 104 8.38 -3.82 -0.67
CA PRO A 104 8.78 -4.67 -1.78
C PRO A 104 7.88 -4.45 -3.00
N LEU A 105 8.48 -4.41 -4.18
CA LEU A 105 7.73 -4.46 -5.42
C LEU A 105 7.49 -5.92 -5.83
N GLU A 106 6.35 -6.20 -6.45
CA GLU A 106 6.01 -7.54 -6.98
C GLU A 106 6.77 -7.83 -8.28
N VAL A 107 8.07 -7.55 -8.30
CA VAL A 107 8.98 -7.86 -9.40
C VAL A 107 9.65 -9.18 -9.07
N THR A 108 9.01 -10.27 -9.45
CA THR A 108 9.66 -11.58 -9.50
C THR A 108 10.47 -11.68 -10.79
N GLU A 109 11.65 -12.29 -10.73
CA GLU A 109 12.43 -12.62 -11.92
C GLU A 109 11.66 -13.64 -12.78
N SER A 110 10.68 -13.18 -13.56
CA SER A 110 10.22 -13.88 -14.75
C SER A 110 11.18 -13.55 -15.88
N THR A 111 12.42 -14.00 -15.73
CA THR A 111 13.34 -14.14 -16.86
C THR A 111 13.78 -15.59 -16.84
N LYS A 112 12.84 -16.46 -17.22
CA LYS A 112 13.21 -17.73 -17.83
C LYS A 112 14.04 -17.32 -19.04
N ALA A 113 15.34 -17.60 -18.99
CA ALA A 113 16.26 -17.35 -20.07
C ALA A 113 15.58 -17.75 -21.39
N MET A 114 15.45 -16.79 -22.31
CA MET A 114 15.17 -17.13 -23.69
C MET A 114 16.43 -17.82 -24.21
N ASP A 115 16.45 -19.14 -24.05
CA ASP A 115 17.28 -20.05 -24.83
C ASP A 115 16.98 -19.80 -26.31
N ILE A 116 17.76 -18.92 -26.93
CA ILE A 116 17.98 -18.95 -28.38
C ILE A 116 19.50 -19.01 -28.55
N SER A 117 20.05 -20.15 -28.16
CA SER A 117 21.33 -20.61 -28.68
C SER A 117 21.12 -20.89 -30.17
N LEU A 118 21.57 -19.94 -30.98
CA LEU A 118 22.12 -20.10 -32.33
C LEU A 118 21.78 -21.43 -33.03
N ASP A 119 20.74 -21.40 -33.87
CA ASP A 119 20.83 -22.10 -35.15
C ASP A 119 21.92 -21.42 -35.96
N LEU A 120 23.14 -21.97 -35.98
CA LEU A 120 23.97 -21.90 -37.18
C LEU A 120 24.80 -23.20 -37.26
N LYS A 121 24.51 -23.89 -38.36
CA LYS A 121 25.04 -25.18 -38.80
C LYS A 121 26.52 -25.08 -39.19
#